data_AF-A0A1H9QWM4-F1
#
_entry.id   AF-A0A1H9QWM4-F1
#
_cell.length_a   1.000
_cell.length_b   1.000
_cell.length_c   1.000
_cell.angle_alpha   90.00
_cell.angle_beta   90.00
_cell.angle_gamma   90.00
#
_symmetry.space_group_name_H-M   'P 1'
#
loop_
_entity.id
_entity.type
_entity.pdbx_description
1 polymer ?
#
loop_
_entity_poly.entity_id
_entity_poly.type
_entity_poly.pdbx_seq_one_letter_code
_entity_poly.pdbx_strand_id
1 'polypeptide(L)'
;MEMVTITKSDPPRERSPVSAHCQLTGAQPVFGKSVSHSHRRTNRRFDPNIQRRRYWLAVENRHVRLTLSTKGIRTVDALGIEAAVARIRARGEKV
;
A
#
# COMPACT_ATOMS: atom_id res chain seq x y z
N MET A 1 -12.45 -17.68 37.73
CA MET A 1 -13.09 -17.28 36.47
C MET A 1 -12.44 -15.98 36.02
N GLU A 2 -11.17 -16.05 35.65
CA GLU A 2 -10.47 -14.96 34.97
C GLU A 2 -9.89 -15.56 33.71
N MET A 3 -10.52 -15.21 32.59
CA MET A 3 -10.01 -15.52 31.27
C MET A 3 -8.77 -14.66 31.07
N VAL A 4 -7.59 -15.22 31.36
CA VAL A 4 -6.31 -14.59 31.02
C VAL A 4 -6.35 -14.35 29.51
N THR A 5 -6.40 -13.07 29.18
CA THR A 5 -6.50 -12.55 27.82
C THR A 5 -5.38 -13.10 26.97
N ILE A 6 -5.76 -13.78 25.89
CA ILE A 6 -4.89 -14.30 24.85
C ILE A 6 -3.95 -13.18 24.39
N THR A 7 -2.66 -13.35 24.65
CA THR A 7 -1.61 -12.55 24.05
C THR A 7 -1.69 -12.74 22.53
N LYS A 8 -2.10 -11.67 21.83
CA LYS A 8 -2.13 -11.66 20.37
C LYS A 8 -0.70 -11.87 19.89
N SER A 9 -0.44 -13.07 19.42
CA SER A 9 0.80 -13.54 18.83
C SER A 9 1.21 -12.53 17.76
N ASP A 10 2.40 -11.95 17.88
CA ASP A 10 3.00 -11.15 16.82
C ASP A 10 3.01 -11.97 15.52
N PRO A 11 2.34 -11.52 14.45
CA PRO A 11 2.37 -12.24 13.19
C PRO A 11 3.80 -12.22 12.60
N PRO A 12 4.22 -13.31 11.93
CA PRO A 12 5.56 -13.45 11.39
C PRO A 12 5.90 -12.30 10.43
N ARG A 13 7.17 -11.88 10.43
CA ARG A 13 7.69 -10.74 9.66
C ARG A 13 7.70 -11.07 8.16
N GLU A 14 6.55 -10.94 7.50
CA GLU A 14 6.42 -11.02 6.04
C GLU A 14 7.01 -9.76 5.39
N ARG A 15 7.84 -9.95 4.36
CA ARG A 15 8.55 -8.89 3.63
C ARG A 15 7.54 -7.91 3.04
N SER A 16 7.81 -6.61 3.08
CA SER A 16 7.03 -5.62 2.31
C SER A 16 6.91 -6.11 0.86
N PRO A 17 5.69 -6.23 0.29
CA PRO A 17 5.52 -6.80 -1.03
C PRO A 17 6.26 -5.94 -2.06
N VAL A 18 6.98 -6.66 -2.92
CA VAL A 18 7.86 -6.15 -3.96
C VAL A 18 7.22 -5.07 -4.82
N SER A 19 7.91 -3.92 -4.85
CA SER A 19 7.97 -2.79 -5.80
C SER A 19 6.73 -2.20 -6.49
N ALA A 20 5.62 -2.91 -6.68
CA ALA A 20 4.48 -2.44 -7.48
C ALA A 20 3.12 -2.53 -6.78
N HIS A 21 3.10 -2.63 -5.45
CA HIS A 21 1.88 -2.62 -4.65
C HIS A 21 1.70 -1.30 -3.90
N CYS A 22 0.49 -0.75 -3.93
CA CYS A 22 0.14 0.43 -3.13
C CYS A 22 -0.32 0.00 -1.73
N GLN A 23 0.30 0.54 -0.68
CA GLN A 23 0.01 0.13 0.69
C GLN A 23 -1.39 0.54 1.19
N LEU A 24 -1.94 1.62 0.64
CA LEU A 24 -3.25 2.13 1.06
C LEU A 24 -4.40 1.48 0.28
N THR A 25 -4.27 1.41 -1.05
CA THR A 25 -5.36 0.93 -1.92
C THR A 25 -5.23 -0.54 -2.28
N GLY A 26 -4.07 -1.17 -2.06
CA GLY A 26 -3.77 -2.53 -2.53
C GLY A 26 -3.73 -2.64 -4.05
N ALA A 27 -3.46 -1.53 -4.76
CA ALA A 27 -3.38 -1.56 -6.22
C ALA A 27 -2.23 -2.49 -6.63
N GLN A 28 -2.49 -3.39 -7.58
CA GLN A 28 -1.55 -4.39 -8.04
C GLN A 28 -1.31 -4.23 -9.55
N PRO A 29 -0.18 -4.73 -10.07
CA PRO A 29 0.05 -4.82 -11.51
C PRO A 29 -1.01 -5.66 -12.21
N VAL A 30 -1.45 -5.21 -13.37
CA VAL A 30 -2.40 -5.96 -14.21
C VAL A 30 -1.69 -6.42 -15.47
N PHE A 31 -1.99 -7.62 -15.94
CA PHE A 31 -1.46 -8.15 -17.19
C PHE A 31 -2.44 -7.92 -18.34
N GLY A 32 -1.92 -7.60 -19.52
CA GLY A 32 -2.73 -7.46 -20.73
C GLY A 32 -1.89 -7.54 -22.00
N LYS A 33 -2.43 -7.01 -23.10
CA LYS A 33 -1.77 -7.02 -24.41
C LYS A 33 -1.53 -5.60 -24.91
N SER A 34 -0.40 -5.39 -25.58
CA SER A 34 -0.26 -4.28 -26.51
C SER A 34 -0.78 -4.73 -27.87
N VAL A 35 -1.68 -3.97 -28.47
CA VAL A 35 -2.28 -4.26 -29.78
C VAL A 35 -1.77 -3.23 -30.77
N SER A 36 -1.07 -3.67 -31.82
CA SER A 36 -0.65 -2.78 -32.91
C SER A 36 -1.83 -2.40 -33.80
N HIS A 37 -1.63 -1.41 -34.67
CA HIS A 37 -2.59 -1.07 -35.73
C HIS A 37 -2.96 -2.27 -36.61
N SER A 38 -2.00 -3.17 -36.85
CA SER A 38 -2.18 -4.45 -37.56
C SER A 38 -2.72 -5.60 -36.68
N HIS A 39 -3.20 -5.32 -35.47
CA HIS A 39 -3.69 -6.30 -34.50
C HIS A 39 -2.68 -7.35 -34.02
N ARG A 40 -1.38 -7.09 -34.16
CA ARG A 40 -0.36 -7.94 -33.55
C ARG A 40 -0.40 -7.74 -32.03
N ARG A 41 -0.66 -8.84 -31.30
CA ARG A 41 -0.78 -8.83 -29.83
C ARG A 41 0.52 -9.24 -29.18
N THR A 42 1.11 -8.37 -28.37
CA THR A 42 2.27 -8.69 -27.53
C THR A 42 1.91 -8.62 -26.05
N ASN A 43 2.52 -9.47 -25.22
CA ASN A 43 2.31 -9.44 -23.77
C ASN A 43 2.86 -8.15 -23.17
N ARG A 44 2.08 -7.51 -22.29
CA ARG A 44 2.52 -6.35 -21.53
C ARG A 44 2.00 -6.42 -20.10
N ARG A 45 2.78 -5.87 -19.18
CA ARG A 45 2.40 -5.60 -17.79
C ARG A 45 2.07 -4.11 -17.62
N PHE A 46 0.98 -3.83 -16.93
CA PHE A 46 0.54 -2.48 -16.55
C PHE A 46 0.81 -2.29 -15.07
N ASP A 47 1.92 -1.62 -14.76
CA ASP A 47 2.25 -1.31 -13.38
C ASP A 47 1.51 -0.05 -12.90
N PRO A 48 0.94 -0.06 -11.68
CA PRO A 48 0.41 1.16 -11.09
C PRO A 48 1.53 2.18 -10.88
N ASN A 49 1.22 3.47 -10.99
CA ASN A 49 2.18 4.53 -10.73
C ASN A 49 2.48 4.64 -9.23
N ILE A 50 3.43 3.83 -8.76
CA ILE A 50 3.87 3.77 -7.37
C ILE A 50 4.95 4.82 -7.10
N GLN A 51 4.78 5.55 -6.02
CA GLN A 51 5.66 6.64 -5.59
C GLN A 51 5.99 6.49 -4.12
N ARG A 52 7.26 6.70 -3.78
CA ARG A 52 7.75 6.70 -2.39
C ARG A 52 7.78 8.13 -1.89
N ARG A 53 6.90 8.45 -0.94
CA ARG A 53 6.79 9.79 -0.37
C ARG A 53 6.90 9.74 1.16
N ARG A 54 7.38 10.84 1.73
CA ARG A 54 7.55 11.00 3.17
C ARG A 54 6.44 11.89 3.70
N TYR A 55 5.73 11.40 4.70
CA TYR A 55 4.68 12.13 5.39
C TYR A 55 5.10 12.40 6.84
N TRP A 56 4.62 13.50 7.40
CA TRP A 56 4.78 13.80 8.81
C TRP A 56 3.58 13.24 9.58
N LEU A 57 3.84 12.47 10.63
CA LEU A 57 2.79 11.96 11.51
C LEU A 57 2.91 12.68 12.85
N ALA A 58 1.94 13.55 13.15
CA ALA A 58 1.96 14.39 14.35
C ALA A 58 1.90 13.56 15.64
N VAL A 59 1.07 12.51 15.67
CA VAL A 59 0.87 11.64 16.84
C VAL A 59 2.16 10.97 17.31
N GLU A 60 3.02 10.55 16.37
CA GLU A 60 4.27 9.84 16.68
C GLU A 60 5.50 10.75 16.55
N ASN A 61 5.29 12.03 16.27
CA ASN A 61 6.32 13.05 16.03
C ASN A 61 7.45 12.57 15.10
N ARG A 62 7.09 11.79 14.06
CA ARG A 62 8.07 11.17 13.16
C ARG A 62 7.65 11.24 11.71
N HIS A 63 8.65 11.18 10.85
CA HIS A 63 8.42 11.01 9.42
C HIS A 63 8.24 9.54 9.07
N VAL A 64 7.17 9.27 8.33
CA VAL A 64 6.83 7.94 7.82
C VAL A 64 7.06 7.91 6.31
N ARG A 65 7.65 6.84 5.79
CA ARG A 65 7.83 6.64 4.35
C ARG A 65 6.76 5.67 3.84
N LEU A 66 5.83 6.18 3.06
CA LEU A 66 4.78 5.36 2.44
C LEU A 66 5.09 5.12 0.96
N THR A 67 4.77 3.91 0.51
CA THR A 67 4.81 3.49 -0.89
C THR A 67 3.37 3.49 -1.41
N LEU A 68 3.00 4.58 -2.08
CA LEU A 68 1.62 4.85 -2.47
C LEU A 68 1.51 5.01 -3.98
N SER A 69 0.38 4.58 -4.53
CA SER A 69 -0.01 4.99 -5.88
C SER A 69 -0.42 6.46 -5.89
N THR A 70 -0.47 7.10 -7.06
CA THR A 70 -1.01 8.46 -7.21
C THR A 70 -2.46 8.58 -6.70
N LYS A 71 -3.28 7.53 -6.88
CA LYS A 71 -4.62 7.45 -6.28
C LYS A 71 -4.54 7.36 -4.75
N GLY A 72 -3.58 6.61 -4.23
CA GLY A 72 -3.32 6.52 -2.79
C GLY A 72 -2.93 7.87 -2.19
N ILE A 73 -2.06 8.64 -2.86
CA ILE A 73 -1.68 10.00 -2.44
C ILE A 73 -2.91 10.89 -2.34
N ARG A 74 -3.76 10.93 -3.38
CA ARG A 74 -5.02 11.71 -3.34
C ARG A 74 -5.93 11.31 -2.16
N THR A 75 -5.99 10.02 -1.84
CA THR A 75 -6.77 9.54 -0.69
C THR A 75 -6.18 9.99 0.64
N VAL A 76 -4.84 10.06 0.77
CA VAL A 76 -4.17 10.61 1.95
C VAL A 76 -4.49 12.09 2.10
N ASP A 77 -4.46 12.85 1.01
CA ASP A 77 -4.75 14.28 1.03
C ASP A 77 -6.22 14.56 1.43
N ALA A 78 -7.16 13.70 1.04
CA ALA A 78 -8.58 13.84 1.34
C ALA A 78 -8.98 13.38 2.75
N LEU A 79 -8.39 12.28 3.26
CA LEU A 79 -8.73 11.72 4.58
C LEU A 79 -7.83 12.20 5.71
N GLY A 80 -6.67 12.74 5.38
CA GLY A 80 -5.58 12.99 6.32
C GLY A 80 -4.67 11.77 6.52
N ILE A 81 -3.45 12.05 6.96
CA ILE A 81 -2.39 11.05 7.13
C ILE A 81 -2.69 10.05 8.26
N GLU A 82 -3.36 10.49 9.32
CA GLU A 82 -3.64 9.67 10.50
C GLU A 82 -4.63 8.54 10.17
N ALA A 83 -5.74 8.89 9.53
CA ALA A 83 -6.73 7.93 9.06
C ALA A 83 -6.14 6.96 8.02
N ALA A 84 -5.26 7.46 7.14
CA ALA A 84 -4.57 6.62 6.16
C ALA A 84 -3.63 5.60 6.83
N VAL A 85 -2.82 6.03 7.81
CA VAL A 85 -1.92 5.14 8.57
C VAL A 85 -2.72 4.10 9.36
N ALA A 86 -3.84 4.49 9.99
CA ALA A 86 -4.73 3.55 10.68
C ALA A 86 -5.26 2.46 9.73
N ARG A 87 -5.67 2.83 8.51
CA ARG A 87 -6.11 1.85 7.49
C ARG A 87 -4.98 0.93 7.03
N ILE A 88 -3.77 1.45 6.86
CA ILE A 88 -2.59 0.65 6.49
C ILE A 88 -2.26 -0.36 7.60
N ARG A 89 -2.29 0.07 8.87
CA ARG A 89 -2.11 -0.81 10.04
C ARG A 89 -3.20 -1.88 10.15
N ALA A 90 -4.45 -1.53 9.90
CA ALA A 90 -5.57 -2.48 9.90
C ALA A 90 -5.41 -3.57 8.83
N ARG A 91 -4.76 -3.24 7.70
CA ARG A 91 -4.40 -4.18 6.64
C ARG A 91 -3.21 -5.08 6.98
N GLY A 92 -2.52 -4.82 8.09
CA GLY A 92 -1.32 -5.56 8.50
C GLY A 92 -0.04 -5.11 7.78
N GLU A 93 -0.08 -4.01 7.03
CA GLU A 93 1.08 -3.49 6.32
C GLU A 93 1.95 -2.58 7.21
N LYS A 94 3.28 -2.68 7.08
CA LYS A 94 4.23 -1.91 7.91
C LYS A 94 4.41 -0.47 7.40
N VAL A 95 4.53 0.44 8.37
CA VAL A 95 4.59 1.91 8.22
C VAL A 95 5.85 2.47 8.86
#